data_AF-A0A1X1AUK0-F1
#
_entry.id   AF-A0A1X1AUK0-F1
#
_cell.length_a   1.000
_cell.length_b   1.000
_cell.length_c   1.000
_cell.angle_alpha   90.00
_cell.angle_beta   90.00
_cell.angle_gamma   90.00
#
_symmetry.space_group_name_H-M   'P 1'
#
loop_
_entity.id
_entity.type
_entity.pdbx_description
1 polymer ?
#
loop_
_entity_poly.entity_id
_entity_poly.type
_entity_poly.pdbx_seq_one_letter_code
_entity_poly.pdbx_strand_id
1 'polypeptide(L)'
;MASGRRLWFKPVLTVCAVLVAIAAVLGIGMFVLDQSLESGPTNGNQMPDETIALNDARFRGEPSYEAAVRELNAVLVSTSDALADALPYLTFEWKRESTFVSCDGTSAHSYLAANRVADAPVAAHDDWVRALKIVADHAASLGPVDTGSLHENTSVHDTVISAGGFSIQFGSGKATVLSGRTPCRLPQAVLDQAP
;
A
#
# COMPACT_ATOMS: atom_id res chain seq x y z
N MET A 1 69.25 52.33 -9.31
CA MET A 1 69.17 50.97 -9.88
C MET A 1 67.72 50.48 -9.77
N ALA A 2 67.36 49.57 -10.68
CA ALA A 2 66.04 49.37 -11.26
C ALA A 2 64.86 48.92 -10.36
N SER A 3 63.67 49.29 -10.84
CA SER A 3 62.45 48.48 -10.97
C SER A 3 61.55 48.24 -9.76
N GLY A 4 60.25 48.53 -9.94
CA GLY A 4 59.22 48.00 -9.06
C GLY A 4 57.81 48.54 -9.26
N ARG A 5 57.30 48.68 -10.50
CA ARG A 5 55.85 48.88 -10.72
C ARG A 5 55.13 47.61 -10.25
N ARG A 6 54.28 47.71 -9.20
CA ARG A 6 53.36 46.62 -8.81
C ARG A 6 51.92 47.13 -8.68
N LEU A 7 51.23 46.97 -9.80
CA LEU A 7 49.82 46.65 -10.00
C LEU A 7 48.83 46.93 -8.84
N TRP A 8 48.20 48.10 -8.90
CA TRP A 8 46.96 48.49 -8.22
C TRP A 8 45.70 48.02 -8.99
N PHE A 9 45.66 46.78 -9.47
CA PHE A 9 44.60 46.32 -10.41
C PHE A 9 44.14 44.88 -10.19
N LYS A 10 44.15 44.38 -8.95
CA LYS A 10 43.71 43.00 -8.65
C LYS A 10 42.39 42.83 -7.89
N PRO A 11 41.90 43.74 -7.01
CA PRO A 11 40.69 43.43 -6.25
C PRO A 11 39.39 43.62 -7.05
N VAL A 12 39.38 44.51 -8.05
CA VAL A 12 38.15 44.85 -8.82
C VAL A 12 37.79 43.75 -9.82
N LEU A 13 38.78 43.14 -10.48
CA LEU A 13 38.56 42.06 -11.45
C LEU A 13 38.04 40.78 -10.80
N THR A 14 38.46 40.47 -9.57
CA THR A 14 38.01 39.27 -8.85
C THR A 14 36.58 39.42 -8.35
N VAL A 15 36.18 40.63 -7.91
CA VAL A 15 34.81 40.90 -7.47
C VAL A 15 33.82 40.83 -8.64
N CYS A 16 34.18 41.36 -9.82
CA CYS A 16 33.35 41.24 -11.01
C CYS A 16 33.18 39.79 -11.48
N ALA A 17 34.23 38.98 -11.41
CA ALA A 17 34.16 37.57 -11.80
C ALA A 17 33.24 36.74 -10.88
N VAL A 18 33.24 37.03 -9.57
CA VAL A 18 32.36 36.36 -8.59
C VAL A 18 30.89 36.78 -8.80
N LEU A 19 30.62 38.05 -9.09
CA LEU A 19 29.26 38.53 -9.35
C LEU A 19 28.67 37.97 -10.64
N VAL A 20 29.47 37.82 -11.71
CA VAL A 20 29.02 37.19 -12.96
C VAL A 20 28.74 35.69 -12.76
N ALA A 21 29.55 35.00 -11.96
CA ALA A 21 29.31 33.58 -11.65
C ALA A 21 28.01 33.37 -10.84
N ILE A 22 27.71 34.24 -9.87
CA ILE A 22 26.47 34.17 -9.09
C ILE A 22 25.25 34.47 -9.99
N ALA A 23 25.33 35.45 -10.89
CA ALA A 23 24.26 35.74 -11.84
C ALA A 23 24.01 34.59 -12.82
N ALA A 24 25.05 33.87 -13.24
CA ALA A 24 24.90 32.69 -14.11
C ALA A 24 24.24 31.50 -13.37
N VAL A 25 24.55 31.28 -12.09
CA VAL A 25 23.91 30.23 -11.27
C VAL A 25 22.44 30.55 -10.98
N LEU A 26 22.11 31.82 -10.72
CA LEU A 26 20.72 32.26 -10.51
C LEU A 26 19.89 32.23 -11.82
N GLY A 27 20.51 32.55 -12.96
CA GLY A 27 19.85 32.48 -14.27
C GLY A 27 19.53 31.05 -14.72
N ILE A 28 20.43 30.09 -14.46
CA ILE A 28 20.19 28.66 -14.76
C ILE A 28 19.15 28.08 -13.79
N GLY A 29 19.16 28.50 -12.51
CA GLY A 29 18.13 28.09 -11.54
C GLY A 29 16.71 28.52 -11.93
N MET A 30 16.54 29.74 -12.45
CA MET A 30 15.23 30.20 -12.92
C MET A 30 14.79 29.57 -14.26
N PHE A 31 15.72 29.27 -15.19
CA PHE A 31 15.36 28.64 -16.46
C PHE A 31 14.97 27.15 -16.29
N VAL A 32 15.48 26.46 -15.27
CA VAL A 32 15.05 25.10 -14.91
C VAL A 32 13.73 25.09 -14.10
N LEU A 33 13.43 26.19 -13.38
CA LEU A 33 12.16 26.37 -12.67
C LEU A 33 11.00 26.80 -13.60
N ASP A 34 11.28 27.50 -14.70
CA ASP A 34 10.26 27.86 -15.69
C ASP A 34 9.74 26.63 -16.46
N GLN A 35 10.62 25.67 -16.76
CA GLN A 35 10.21 24.39 -17.37
C GLN A 35 9.48 23.43 -16.40
N SER A 36 9.40 23.76 -15.11
CA SER A 36 8.61 22.99 -14.12
C SER A 36 7.26 23.63 -13.77
N LEU A 37 7.03 24.90 -14.14
CA LEU A 37 5.77 25.60 -13.88
C LEU A 37 4.81 25.63 -15.08
N GLU A 38 5.23 25.17 -16.25
CA GLU A 38 4.35 24.82 -17.38
C GLU A 38 4.01 23.31 -17.42
N SER A 39 3.79 22.70 -16.25
CA SER A 39 2.93 21.51 -16.18
C SER A 39 1.48 21.97 -16.07
N GLY A 40 0.95 22.57 -17.14
CA GLY A 40 -0.49 22.57 -17.35
C GLY A 40 -1.01 21.13 -17.22
N PRO A 41 -2.26 20.89 -16.80
CA PRO A 41 -2.74 19.55 -16.53
C PRO A 41 -2.51 18.71 -17.79
N THR A 42 -1.52 17.81 -17.72
CA THR A 42 -1.39 16.76 -18.71
C THR A 42 -2.67 15.97 -18.55
N ASN A 43 -3.59 16.13 -19.50
CA ASN A 43 -4.72 15.24 -19.73
C ASN A 43 -4.15 13.85 -20.01
N GLY A 44 -3.62 13.17 -18.99
CA GLY A 44 -3.35 11.76 -19.03
C GLY A 44 -4.71 11.10 -19.05
N ASN A 45 -5.25 10.91 -20.26
CA ASN A 45 -6.52 10.25 -20.59
C ASN A 45 -7.38 9.95 -19.34
N GLN A 46 -7.95 10.99 -18.72
CA GLN A 46 -8.91 10.77 -17.65
C GLN A 46 -10.07 10.05 -18.31
N MET A 47 -10.32 8.84 -17.85
CA MET A 47 -11.40 8.01 -18.37
C MET A 47 -12.71 8.80 -18.24
N PRO A 48 -13.52 8.92 -19.31
CA PRO A 48 -14.78 9.66 -19.22
C PRO A 48 -15.67 9.08 -18.13
N ASP A 49 -16.40 9.94 -17.41
CA ASP A 49 -17.29 9.52 -16.31
C ASP A 49 -18.31 8.46 -16.75
N GLU A 50 -18.80 8.53 -17.99
CA GLU A 50 -19.67 7.51 -18.59
C GLU A 50 -19.00 6.13 -18.66
N THR A 51 -17.70 6.10 -18.98
CA THR A 51 -16.93 4.84 -19.02
C THR A 51 -16.70 4.29 -17.61
N ILE A 52 -16.47 5.16 -16.63
CA ILE A 52 -16.34 4.76 -15.22
C ILE A 52 -17.69 4.19 -14.72
N ALA A 53 -18.80 4.87 -14.98
CA ALA A 53 -20.14 4.42 -14.60
C ALA A 53 -20.50 3.07 -15.24
N LEU A 54 -20.15 2.87 -16.52
CA LEU A 54 -20.30 1.58 -17.19
C LEU A 54 -19.48 0.47 -16.51
N ASN A 55 -18.23 0.76 -16.14
CA ASN A 55 -17.38 -0.21 -15.45
C ASN A 55 -17.85 -0.50 -14.02
N ASP A 56 -18.46 0.48 -13.34
CA ASP A 56 -19.02 0.36 -12.01
C ASP A 56 -20.26 -0.55 -11.96
N ALA A 57 -20.96 -0.71 -13.10
CA ALA A 57 -22.18 -1.52 -13.18
C ALA A 57 -21.99 -2.96 -12.65
N ARG A 58 -20.81 -3.55 -12.85
CA ARG A 58 -20.50 -4.92 -12.37
C ARG A 58 -20.40 -5.05 -10.85
N PHE A 59 -20.27 -3.93 -10.13
CA PHE A 59 -20.12 -3.91 -8.67
C PHE A 59 -21.38 -3.48 -7.93
N ARG A 60 -22.40 -2.95 -8.63
CA ARG A 60 -23.62 -2.41 -7.98
C ARG A 60 -24.50 -3.48 -7.31
N GLY A 61 -24.31 -4.76 -7.64
CA GLY A 61 -24.99 -5.89 -6.98
C GLY A 61 -24.23 -6.47 -5.78
N GLU A 62 -23.07 -5.92 -5.46
CA GLU A 62 -22.18 -6.42 -4.41
C GLU A 62 -22.32 -5.59 -3.13
N PRO A 63 -21.91 -6.13 -1.96
CA PRO A 63 -21.81 -5.34 -0.73
C PRO A 63 -20.92 -4.10 -0.91
N SER A 64 -21.20 -3.03 -0.17
CA SER A 64 -20.39 -1.82 -0.22
C SER A 64 -18.95 -2.06 0.24
N TYR A 65 -18.05 -1.16 -0.15
CA TYR A 65 -16.68 -1.12 0.36
C TYR A 65 -16.63 -1.15 1.89
N GLU A 66 -17.43 -0.31 2.55
CA GLU A 66 -17.47 -0.22 4.01
C GLU A 66 -18.00 -1.52 4.65
N ALA A 67 -18.94 -2.21 4.00
CA ALA A 67 -19.41 -3.51 4.46
C ALA A 67 -18.30 -4.57 4.37
N ALA A 68 -17.61 -4.64 3.23
CA ALA A 68 -16.49 -5.57 3.04
C ALA A 68 -15.32 -5.30 4.01
N VAL A 69 -15.02 -4.02 4.31
CA VAL A 69 -14.01 -3.64 5.32
C VAL A 69 -14.37 -4.19 6.70
N ARG A 70 -15.63 -4.00 7.13
CA ARG A 70 -16.08 -4.51 8.43
C ARG A 70 -16.01 -6.03 8.50
N GLU A 71 -16.45 -6.71 7.44
CA GLU A 71 -16.45 -8.16 7.35
C GLU A 71 -15.02 -8.73 7.44
N LEU A 72 -14.10 -8.19 6.63
CA LEU A 72 -12.70 -8.62 6.65
C LEU A 72 -12.06 -8.39 8.03
N ASN A 73 -12.22 -7.20 8.61
CA ASN A 73 -11.63 -6.90 9.92
C ASN A 73 -12.19 -7.82 11.01
N ALA A 74 -13.49 -8.13 10.98
CA ALA A 74 -14.10 -9.07 11.91
C ALA A 74 -13.51 -10.48 11.77
N VAL A 75 -13.29 -10.96 10.54
CA VAL A 75 -12.61 -12.23 10.30
C VAL A 75 -11.18 -12.19 10.83
N LEU A 76 -10.39 -11.15 10.53
CA LEU A 76 -9.01 -11.04 11.02
C LEU A 76 -8.92 -11.06 12.56
N VAL A 77 -9.83 -10.36 13.25
CA VAL A 77 -9.89 -10.37 14.73
C VAL A 77 -10.25 -11.76 15.23
N SER A 78 -11.38 -12.31 14.79
CA SER A 78 -11.86 -13.62 15.27
C SER A 78 -10.86 -14.74 15.00
N THR A 79 -10.19 -14.72 13.86
CA THR A 79 -9.13 -15.67 13.51
C THR A 79 -7.93 -15.51 14.45
N SER A 80 -7.48 -14.28 14.70
CA SER A 80 -6.35 -14.05 15.61
C SER A 80 -6.66 -14.49 17.04
N ASP A 81 -7.90 -14.31 17.50
CA ASP A 81 -8.35 -14.76 18.82
C ASP A 81 -8.39 -16.30 18.89
N ALA A 82 -8.96 -16.94 17.87
CA ALA A 82 -8.98 -18.41 17.78
C ALA A 82 -7.57 -19.02 17.69
N LEU A 83 -6.63 -18.35 17.02
CA LEU A 83 -5.23 -18.75 16.98
C LEU A 83 -4.57 -18.61 18.35
N ALA A 84 -4.81 -17.52 19.08
CA ALA A 84 -4.28 -17.33 20.43
C ALA A 84 -4.84 -18.37 21.42
N ASP A 85 -6.12 -18.72 21.30
CA ASP A 85 -6.72 -19.79 22.11
C ASP A 85 -6.12 -21.17 21.80
N ALA A 86 -5.84 -21.44 20.53
CA ALA A 86 -5.27 -22.71 20.09
C ALA A 86 -3.77 -22.85 20.39
N LEU A 87 -3.04 -21.74 20.32
CA LEU A 87 -1.59 -21.62 20.48
C LEU A 87 -1.31 -20.46 21.46
N PRO A 88 -1.36 -20.72 22.78
CA PRO A 88 -1.33 -19.67 23.82
C PRO A 88 -0.07 -18.80 23.88
N TYR A 89 0.99 -19.18 23.15
CA TYR A 89 2.20 -18.38 23.01
C TYR A 89 2.07 -17.28 21.94
N LEU A 90 1.00 -17.30 21.13
CA LEU A 90 0.69 -16.24 20.18
C LEU A 90 -0.12 -15.14 20.88
N THR A 91 0.40 -13.92 20.88
CA THR A 91 -0.31 -12.74 21.36
C THR A 91 -0.35 -11.73 20.22
N PHE A 92 -1.54 -11.48 19.68
CA PHE A 92 -1.72 -10.64 18.50
C PHE A 92 -2.01 -9.18 18.84
N GLU A 93 -1.29 -8.28 18.18
CA GLU A 93 -1.53 -6.85 18.20
C GLU A 93 -1.76 -6.32 16.79
N TRP A 94 -2.41 -5.16 16.68
CA TRP A 94 -2.45 -4.44 15.41
C TRP A 94 -1.10 -3.75 15.16
N LYS A 95 -0.51 -4.01 14.00
CA LYS A 95 0.69 -3.31 13.50
C LYS A 95 0.45 -2.85 12.07
N ARG A 96 1.17 -1.80 11.66
CA ARG A 96 1.00 -1.07 10.39
C ARG A 96 -0.33 -0.33 10.30
N GLU A 97 -0.39 0.61 9.37
CA GLU A 97 -1.61 1.33 9.04
C GLU A 97 -2.37 0.59 7.94
N SER A 98 -3.69 0.57 8.06
CA SER A 98 -4.54 0.18 6.95
C SER A 98 -4.46 1.21 5.83
N THR A 99 -4.65 0.78 4.59
CA THR A 99 -4.75 1.68 3.44
C THR A 99 -5.80 1.17 2.46
N PHE A 100 -6.00 1.88 1.36
CA PHE A 100 -6.82 1.41 0.25
C PHE A 100 -6.08 1.61 -1.07
N VAL A 101 -6.52 0.88 -2.07
CA VAL A 101 -6.08 1.05 -3.46
C VAL A 101 -7.29 1.20 -4.36
N SER A 102 -7.18 2.08 -5.35
CA SER A 102 -8.17 2.22 -6.41
C SER A 102 -8.19 0.97 -7.28
N CYS A 103 -9.37 0.62 -7.78
CA CYS A 103 -9.52 -0.44 -8.77
C CYS A 103 -9.60 0.17 -10.17
N ASP A 104 -8.73 -0.29 -11.06
CA ASP A 104 -8.49 0.33 -12.36
C ASP A 104 -9.78 0.56 -13.17
N GLY A 105 -9.94 1.80 -13.65
CA GLY A 105 -11.04 2.21 -14.51
C GLY A 105 -12.41 2.25 -13.83
N THR A 106 -12.47 2.24 -12.50
CA THR A 106 -13.73 2.19 -11.72
C THR A 106 -13.69 3.15 -10.54
N SER A 107 -14.85 3.44 -9.96
CA SER A 107 -14.95 4.14 -8.66
C SER A 107 -14.76 3.18 -7.46
N ALA A 108 -14.48 1.90 -7.72
CA ALA A 108 -14.35 0.89 -6.67
C ALA A 108 -12.97 0.94 -6.02
N HIS A 109 -12.95 0.61 -4.72
CA HIS A 109 -11.73 0.52 -3.93
C HIS A 109 -11.57 -0.88 -3.34
N SER A 110 -10.32 -1.22 -3.05
CA SER A 110 -9.95 -2.42 -2.29
C SER A 110 -9.18 -1.99 -1.04
N TYR A 111 -9.60 -2.49 0.10
CA TYR A 111 -9.00 -2.18 1.40
C TYR A 111 -7.86 -3.15 1.69
N LEU A 112 -6.76 -2.62 2.19
CA LEU A 112 -5.63 -3.36 2.74
C LEU A 112 -5.64 -3.17 4.25
N ALA A 113 -5.92 -4.25 4.98
CA ALA A 113 -6.03 -4.20 6.43
C ALA A 113 -4.69 -3.89 7.09
N ALA A 114 -4.74 -3.28 8.28
CA ALA A 114 -3.63 -3.37 9.21
C ALA A 114 -3.34 -4.85 9.52
N ASN A 115 -2.12 -5.17 9.96
CA ASN A 115 -1.74 -6.55 10.21
C ASN A 115 -2.05 -6.91 11.66
N ARG A 116 -2.59 -8.12 11.88
CA ARG A 116 -2.55 -8.78 13.19
C ARG A 116 -1.20 -9.48 13.30
N VAL A 117 -0.37 -9.08 14.24
CA VAL A 117 1.00 -9.61 14.39
C VAL A 117 1.22 -10.15 15.79
N ALA A 118 1.70 -11.39 15.87
CA ALA A 118 2.27 -11.96 17.07
C ALA A 118 3.79 -12.05 16.91
N ASP A 119 4.56 -11.57 17.89
CA ASP A 119 6.02 -11.53 17.80
C ASP A 119 6.64 -12.94 17.90
N ALA A 120 5.89 -13.94 18.38
CA ALA A 120 6.30 -15.34 18.36
C ALA A 120 5.94 -16.00 17.01
N PRO A 121 6.84 -16.81 16.43
CA PRO A 121 6.53 -17.59 15.24
C PRO A 121 5.85 -18.92 15.60
N VAL A 122 4.98 -19.38 14.70
CA VAL A 122 4.55 -20.78 14.63
C VAL A 122 5.66 -21.58 13.94
N ALA A 123 6.50 -22.26 14.73
CA ALA A 123 7.70 -22.95 14.24
C ALA A 123 7.55 -24.47 14.11
N ALA A 124 6.63 -25.08 14.87
CA ALA A 124 6.36 -26.51 14.77
C ALA A 124 5.45 -26.79 13.58
N HIS A 125 5.77 -27.82 12.79
CA HIS A 125 4.99 -28.18 11.61
C HIS A 125 3.53 -28.50 11.93
N ASP A 126 3.29 -29.26 13.01
CA ASP A 126 1.92 -29.63 13.41
C ASP A 126 1.12 -28.41 13.88
N ASP A 127 1.76 -27.47 14.56
CA ASP A 127 1.14 -26.19 14.94
C ASP A 127 0.82 -25.36 13.70
N TRP A 128 1.70 -25.35 12.70
CA TRP A 128 1.47 -24.65 11.43
C TRP A 128 0.26 -25.21 10.69
N VAL A 129 0.20 -26.54 10.52
CA VAL A 129 -0.94 -27.21 9.87
C VAL A 129 -2.24 -26.91 10.61
N ARG A 130 -2.22 -26.96 11.95
CA ARG A 130 -3.38 -26.61 12.77
C ARG A 130 -3.78 -25.14 12.64
N ALA A 131 -2.82 -24.23 12.69
CA ALA A 131 -3.06 -22.79 12.56
C ALA A 131 -3.63 -22.44 11.19
N LEU A 132 -3.04 -22.97 10.11
CA LEU A 132 -3.51 -22.75 8.75
C LEU A 132 -4.96 -23.24 8.57
N LYS A 133 -5.29 -24.39 9.17
CA LYS A 133 -6.68 -24.87 9.19
C LYS A 133 -7.63 -23.90 9.88
N ILE A 134 -7.26 -23.33 11.03
CA ILE A 134 -8.08 -22.32 11.73
C ILE A 134 -8.32 -21.10 10.82
N VAL A 135 -7.27 -20.61 10.15
CA VAL A 135 -7.39 -19.47 9.23
C VAL A 135 -8.33 -19.81 8.07
N ALA A 136 -8.18 -20.98 7.46
CA ALA A 136 -9.05 -21.42 6.36
C ALA A 136 -10.51 -21.59 6.79
N ASP A 137 -10.76 -22.17 7.97
CA ASP A 137 -12.11 -22.37 8.51
C ASP A 137 -12.82 -21.03 8.77
N HIS A 138 -12.09 -20.03 9.31
CA HIS A 138 -12.65 -18.68 9.49
C HIS A 138 -12.85 -17.95 8.16
N ALA A 139 -11.90 -18.08 7.22
CA ALA A 139 -12.02 -17.50 5.88
C ALA A 139 -13.23 -18.03 5.11
N ALA A 140 -13.68 -19.26 5.39
CA ALA A 140 -14.85 -19.85 4.76
C ALA A 140 -16.15 -19.07 5.01
N SER A 141 -16.20 -18.22 6.06
CA SER A 141 -17.33 -17.31 6.28
C SER A 141 -17.47 -16.25 5.19
N LEU A 142 -16.38 -15.93 4.48
CA LEU A 142 -16.34 -14.96 3.37
C LEU A 142 -16.74 -15.60 2.02
N GLY A 143 -16.79 -16.93 1.94
CA GLY A 143 -17.13 -17.67 0.73
C GLY A 143 -16.29 -18.94 0.52
N PRO A 144 -16.41 -19.59 -0.65
CA PRO A 144 -15.61 -20.77 -0.99
C PRO A 144 -14.12 -20.49 -0.89
N VAL A 145 -13.39 -21.37 -0.20
CA VAL A 145 -11.97 -21.20 0.11
C VAL A 145 -11.09 -21.87 -0.94
N ASP A 146 -10.04 -21.16 -1.34
CA ASP A 146 -8.89 -21.70 -2.07
C ASP A 146 -7.58 -21.27 -1.36
N THR A 147 -6.57 -22.12 -1.39
CA THR A 147 -5.29 -21.91 -0.68
C THR A 147 -4.12 -22.05 -1.64
N GLY A 148 -3.24 -21.06 -1.64
CA GLY A 148 -2.00 -21.06 -2.41
C GLY A 148 -0.78 -20.78 -1.51
N SER A 149 0.24 -21.64 -1.59
CA SER A 149 1.52 -21.38 -0.91
C SER A 149 2.29 -20.29 -1.64
N LEU A 150 2.69 -19.24 -0.94
CA LEU A 150 3.57 -18.19 -1.48
C LEU A 150 5.03 -18.54 -1.24
N HIS A 151 5.35 -19.05 -0.05
CA HIS A 151 6.69 -19.48 0.32
C HIS A 151 6.61 -20.55 1.41
N GLU A 152 7.33 -21.65 1.24
CA GLU A 152 7.29 -22.77 2.18
C GLU A 152 8.70 -23.37 2.34
N ASN A 153 9.24 -23.32 3.56
CA ASN A 153 10.45 -24.03 3.95
C ASN A 153 10.45 -24.33 5.46
N THR A 154 11.51 -24.96 5.97
CA THR A 154 11.63 -25.38 7.37
C THR A 154 11.60 -24.25 8.41
N SER A 155 11.72 -22.99 7.99
CA SER A 155 11.82 -21.81 8.85
C SER A 155 10.81 -20.72 8.54
N VAL A 156 10.15 -20.80 7.39
CA VAL A 156 9.23 -19.79 6.89
C VAL A 156 8.07 -20.49 6.22
N HIS A 157 6.88 -20.18 6.69
CA HIS A 157 5.62 -20.56 6.09
C HIS A 157 4.88 -19.31 5.65
N ASP A 158 4.34 -19.28 4.44
CA ASP A 158 3.58 -18.15 3.92
C ASP A 158 2.53 -18.66 2.94
N THR A 159 1.26 -18.47 3.29
CA THR A 159 0.11 -18.96 2.53
C THR A 159 -0.87 -17.83 2.30
N VAL A 160 -1.34 -17.71 1.07
CA VAL A 160 -2.50 -16.90 0.71
C VAL A 160 -3.74 -17.79 0.69
N ILE A 161 -4.78 -17.35 1.38
CA ILE A 161 -6.11 -17.94 1.40
C ILE A 161 -7.04 -16.97 0.68
N SER A 162 -7.70 -17.42 -0.38
CA SER A 162 -8.71 -16.64 -1.10
C SER A 162 -10.09 -17.16 -0.74
N ALA A 163 -11.04 -16.26 -0.44
CA ALA A 163 -12.41 -16.62 -0.13
C ALA A 163 -13.38 -15.52 -0.55
N GLY A 164 -14.33 -15.82 -1.44
CA GLY A 164 -15.33 -14.82 -1.90
C GLY A 164 -14.74 -13.55 -2.51
N GLY A 165 -13.54 -13.63 -3.11
CA GLY A 165 -12.81 -12.48 -3.64
C GLY A 165 -12.00 -11.70 -2.61
N PHE A 166 -12.10 -12.03 -1.32
CA PHE A 166 -11.17 -11.59 -0.29
C PHE A 166 -9.88 -12.40 -0.39
N SER A 167 -8.77 -11.79 0.03
CA SER A 167 -7.47 -12.45 0.17
C SER A 167 -6.98 -12.26 1.59
N ILE A 168 -6.64 -13.34 2.26
CA ILE A 168 -6.05 -13.36 3.60
C ILE A 168 -4.67 -14.00 3.44
N GLN A 169 -3.63 -13.33 3.93
CA GLN A 169 -2.29 -13.89 3.96
C GLN A 169 -1.96 -14.26 5.40
N PHE A 170 -1.54 -15.50 5.60
CA PHE A 170 -1.06 -16.01 6.87
C PHE A 170 0.37 -16.47 6.70
N GLY A 171 1.28 -15.84 7.46
CA GLY A 171 2.71 -16.10 7.39
C GLY A 171 3.34 -16.27 8.77
N SER A 172 4.38 -17.07 8.85
CA SER A 172 5.16 -17.33 10.05
C SER A 172 6.63 -17.48 9.70
N GLY A 173 7.52 -16.82 10.44
CA GLY A 173 8.96 -17.03 10.31
C GLY A 173 9.74 -16.49 11.51
N LYS A 174 9.85 -15.16 11.62
CA LYS A 174 10.33 -14.49 12.84
C LYS A 174 9.22 -14.04 13.78
N ALA A 175 8.05 -13.83 13.19
CA ALA A 175 6.80 -13.43 13.81
C ALA A 175 5.68 -14.11 13.01
N THR A 176 4.52 -14.23 13.61
CA THR A 176 3.30 -14.68 12.92
C THR A 176 2.47 -13.47 12.51
N VAL A 177 2.09 -13.42 11.25
CA VAL A 177 1.39 -12.30 10.62
C VAL A 177 0.13 -12.81 9.96
N LEU A 178 -0.97 -12.14 10.25
CA LEU A 178 -2.24 -12.29 9.55
C LEU A 178 -2.63 -10.93 8.97
N SER A 179 -2.77 -10.86 7.65
CA SER A 179 -3.17 -9.65 6.93
C SER A 179 -4.27 -9.99 5.93
N GLY A 180 -4.96 -8.97 5.42
CA GLY A 180 -6.04 -9.20 4.48
C GLY A 180 -6.30 -8.07 3.52
N ARG A 181 -6.98 -8.41 2.44
CA ARG A 181 -7.42 -7.52 1.36
C ARG A 181 -8.85 -7.82 0.97
N THR A 182 -9.67 -6.80 0.78
CA THR A 182 -11.04 -6.95 0.26
C THR A 182 -11.05 -7.07 -1.27
N PRO A 183 -12.08 -7.67 -1.88
CA PRO A 183 -12.34 -7.45 -3.30
C PRO A 183 -12.57 -5.96 -3.60
N CYS A 184 -12.51 -5.61 -4.88
CA CYS A 184 -12.94 -4.29 -5.34
C CYS A 184 -14.44 -4.11 -5.08
N ARG A 185 -14.80 -3.06 -4.34
CA ARG A 185 -16.19 -2.71 -4.03
C ARG A 185 -16.41 -1.21 -4.18
N LEU A 186 -17.62 -0.83 -4.61
CA LEU A 186 -18.01 0.57 -4.67
C LEU A 186 -18.24 1.11 -3.25
N PRO A 187 -17.78 2.35 -2.95
CA PRO A 187 -18.21 3.06 -1.75
C PRO A 187 -19.73 3.19 -1.69
N GLN A 188 -20.31 3.15 -0.49
CA GLN A 188 -21.76 3.30 -0.33
C GLN A 188 -22.29 4.58 -1.00
N ALA A 189 -21.53 5.68 -0.91
CA ALA A 189 -21.88 6.95 -1.53
C ALA A 189 -22.00 6.89 -3.07
N VAL A 190 -21.34 5.93 -3.74
CA VAL A 190 -21.49 5.68 -5.18
C VAL A 190 -22.67 4.76 -5.46
N LEU A 191 -22.89 3.76 -4.61
CA LEU A 191 -24.04 2.85 -4.72
C LEU A 191 -25.39 3.58 -4.53
N ASP A 192 -25.42 4.61 -3.67
CA ASP A 192 -26.61 5.43 -3.42
C ASP A 192 -26.96 6.37 -4.60
N GLN A 193 -26.04 6.54 -5.55
CA GLN A 193 -26.29 7.30 -6.77
C GLN A 193 -27.01 6.42 -7.78
N ALA A 194 -27.91 7.00 -8.58
CA ALA A 194 -28.52 6.30 -9.70
C ALA A 194 -27.43 5.74 -10.64
N PRO A 195 -27.67 4.57 -11.26
CA PRO A 195 -26.77 4.00 -12.27
C PRO A 195 -26.45 4.95 -13.41
#